data_AF-A0A6B3GN03-F1
#
_entry.id   AF-A0A6B3GN03-F1
#
_cell.length_a   1.000
_cell.length_b   1.000
_cell.length_c   1.000
_cell.angle_alpha   90.00
_cell.angle_beta   90.00
_cell.angle_gamma   90.00
#
_symmetry.space_group_name_H-M   'P 1'
#
loop_
_entity.id
_entity.type
_entity.pdbx_description
1 polymer ?
#
loop_
_entity_poly.entity_id
_entity_poly.type
_entity_poly.pdbx_seq_one_letter_code
_entity_poly.pdbx_strand_id
1 'polypeptide(L)'
;MSYGDTGHQVPETAQTAIWTWTRDDPRARRRPISSAASSAVKDSAAAPITAGHTPGPGVGGDADTSLPVPPASGGQRSSTPTAPRVRGDALRMLACVRVATARQMARVITAEDADGRSYVRRAMRKLEEQGLAETNGKQGKELIWNLTRAGLRAVADGNELPARPRAGTGAKAVRAGFGPHALAVTETILNFGGRHDLTDWQVEVNHAIKETGLTFNTDAVLTAPGKTFEVRLFEIDNGTMSRARLAREVWDYERYAGHRVWEGARGTIGGTFPFWSRYRYTRSERFPPLHVVLAGKEEHLLQRRLEALTEAVDGIAVSVFATTLPALQRREKWIRIGTDHPGRRRERYPEPVGR
;
A
#
# COMPACT_ATOMS: atom_id res chain seq x y z
N MET A 1 50.69 -31.76 -37.89
CA MET A 1 50.68 -31.14 -36.55
C MET A 1 49.95 -29.82 -36.70
N SER A 2 48.61 -29.75 -36.55
CA SER A 2 47.84 -29.59 -35.29
C SER A 2 48.51 -28.59 -34.35
N TYR A 3 47.94 -27.43 -34.03
CA TYR A 3 46.62 -27.24 -33.41
C TYR A 3 45.90 -25.96 -33.89
N GLY A 4 44.58 -26.04 -33.97
CA GLY A 4 43.68 -24.95 -34.32
C GLY A 4 43.44 -23.93 -33.20
N ASP A 5 43.23 -22.70 -33.62
CA ASP A 5 42.79 -21.57 -32.82
C ASP A 5 41.25 -21.66 -32.69
N THR A 6 40.77 -21.90 -31.48
CA THR A 6 39.34 -22.02 -31.16
C THR A 6 38.89 -20.77 -30.43
N GLY A 7 37.87 -20.13 -30.99
CA GLY A 7 37.33 -18.86 -30.53
C GLY A 7 36.87 -18.85 -29.07
N HIS A 8 37.04 -17.69 -28.46
CA HIS A 8 36.25 -17.26 -27.31
C HIS A 8 35.52 -15.97 -27.68
N GLN A 9 34.27 -16.15 -28.09
CA GLN A 9 33.25 -15.11 -28.07
C GLN A 9 33.01 -14.71 -26.60
N VAL A 10 33.27 -13.44 -26.31
CA VAL A 10 32.85 -12.78 -25.07
C VAL A 10 31.33 -12.63 -25.13
N PRO A 11 30.56 -13.14 -24.15
CA PRO A 11 29.13 -12.89 -24.12
C PRO A 11 28.86 -11.43 -23.78
N GLU A 12 28.17 -10.82 -24.73
CA GLU A 12 27.52 -9.52 -24.74
C GLU A 12 26.83 -9.21 -23.40
N THR A 13 27.24 -8.07 -22.82
CA THR A 13 26.67 -7.45 -21.63
C THR A 13 25.16 -7.31 -21.75
N ALA A 14 24.42 -8.08 -20.94
CA ALA A 14 22.99 -7.88 -20.74
C ALA A 14 22.75 -6.50 -20.11
N GLN A 15 22.23 -5.60 -20.93
CA GLN A 15 21.79 -4.26 -20.54
C GLN A 15 20.83 -4.36 -19.35
N THR A 16 21.30 -3.85 -18.20
CA THR A 16 20.50 -3.69 -17.01
C THR A 16 19.50 -2.56 -17.26
N ALA A 17 18.26 -2.92 -17.54
CA ALA A 17 17.16 -1.97 -17.72
C ALA A 17 16.81 -1.30 -16.38
N ILE A 18 17.49 -0.19 -16.08
CA ILE A 18 17.19 0.72 -15.00
C ILE A 18 15.98 1.56 -15.43
N TRP A 19 14.79 1.27 -14.90
CA TRP A 19 13.61 2.09 -15.10
C TRP A 19 13.19 2.76 -13.79
N THR A 20 13.53 4.03 -13.70
CA THR A 20 13.13 5.01 -12.69
C THR A 20 11.75 5.57 -13.03
N TRP A 21 10.78 5.44 -12.11
CA TRP A 21 9.62 6.34 -12.08
C TRP A 21 10.03 7.64 -11.38
N THR A 22 10.59 8.59 -12.14
CA THR A 22 10.58 10.06 -11.98
C THR A 22 11.63 10.64 -12.93
N ARG A 23 11.19 11.38 -13.96
CA ARG A 23 12.06 12.30 -14.70
C ARG A 23 12.37 13.49 -13.79
N ASP A 24 13.64 13.88 -13.72
CA ASP A 24 14.08 15.29 -13.85
C ASP A 24 15.60 15.34 -14.02
N ASP A 25 16.02 16.06 -15.06
CA ASP A 25 17.41 16.37 -15.40
C ASP A 25 17.64 17.88 -15.11
N PRO A 26 18.60 18.28 -14.26
CA PRO A 26 18.82 19.68 -13.95
C PRO A 26 20.02 20.29 -14.71
N ARG A 27 19.83 21.55 -15.13
CA ARG A 27 20.80 22.60 -15.59
C ARG A 27 20.89 22.76 -17.12
N ALA A 28 20.93 23.96 -17.72
CA ALA A 28 20.76 25.34 -17.28
C ALA A 28 20.70 26.24 -18.55
N ARG A 29 19.94 27.36 -18.53
CA ARG A 29 20.43 28.73 -18.85
C ARG A 29 19.30 29.79 -18.96
N ARG A 30 19.43 30.81 -18.09
CA ARG A 30 19.22 32.28 -18.24
C ARG A 30 17.85 32.90 -18.66
N ARG A 31 17.28 33.60 -17.66
CA ARG A 31 16.38 34.80 -17.56
C ARG A 31 16.30 35.80 -18.75
N PRO A 32 15.45 36.86 -18.70
CA PRO A 32 14.05 36.99 -18.22
C PRO A 32 13.16 37.79 -19.22
N ILE A 33 11.83 37.61 -19.23
CA ILE A 33 10.91 38.65 -19.72
C ILE A 33 9.66 38.70 -18.83
N SER A 34 9.26 39.92 -18.49
CA SER A 34 8.16 40.30 -17.62
C SER A 34 6.78 40.18 -18.26
N SER A 35 5.79 40.11 -17.39
CA SER A 35 4.48 40.78 -17.44
C SER A 35 3.22 39.96 -17.72
N ALA A 36 2.27 40.19 -16.81
CA ALA A 36 0.81 40.27 -16.94
C ALA A 36 -0.06 39.00 -16.77
N ALA A 37 -0.86 39.08 -15.68
CA ALA A 37 -2.29 38.76 -15.53
C ALA A 37 -2.77 37.35 -15.94
N SER A 38 -3.10 36.49 -14.96
CA SER A 38 -4.41 36.35 -14.30
C SER A 38 -5.45 35.50 -15.03
N SER A 39 -6.01 34.57 -14.25
CA SER A 39 -7.31 33.90 -14.35
C SER A 39 -7.40 32.61 -15.18
N ALA A 40 -7.52 31.49 -14.47
CA ALA A 40 -8.56 30.46 -14.68
C ALA A 40 -8.36 29.32 -13.68
N VAL A 41 -9.18 29.41 -12.63
CA VAL A 41 -9.61 28.37 -11.69
C VAL A 41 -9.84 27.02 -12.37
N LYS A 42 -9.32 25.93 -11.77
CA LYS A 42 -10.04 24.64 -11.70
C LYS A 42 -9.51 23.83 -10.52
N ASP A 43 -10.39 23.71 -9.53
CA ASP A 43 -10.24 22.95 -8.30
C ASP A 43 -9.89 21.48 -8.57
N SER A 44 -9.01 20.94 -7.73
CA SER A 44 -8.86 19.50 -7.54
C SER A 44 -8.76 19.25 -6.04
N ALA A 45 -9.90 19.36 -5.38
CA ALA A 45 -10.07 18.89 -4.02
C ALA A 45 -10.00 17.36 -4.01
N ALA A 46 -9.11 16.83 -3.16
CA ALA A 46 -9.20 15.45 -2.71
C ALA A 46 -10.58 15.27 -2.03
N ALA A 47 -11.34 14.27 -2.46
CA ALA A 47 -12.67 14.02 -1.93
C ALA A 47 -12.58 13.65 -0.43
N PRO A 48 -13.30 14.35 0.46
CA PRO A 48 -13.43 13.94 1.86
C PRO A 48 -14.31 12.68 1.94
N ILE A 49 -13.81 11.64 2.61
CA ILE A 49 -14.61 10.46 2.94
C ILE A 49 -15.56 10.85 4.07
N THR A 50 -16.82 11.12 3.71
CA THR A 50 -17.93 11.32 4.64
C THR A 50 -18.99 10.26 4.39
N ALA A 51 -19.39 9.58 5.46
CA ALA A 51 -20.47 8.60 5.47
C ALA A 51 -21.77 9.29 5.90
N GLY A 52 -22.87 9.12 5.13
CA GLY A 52 -24.22 9.42 5.63
C GLY A 52 -25.32 9.59 4.56
N HIS A 53 -26.26 8.62 4.56
CA HIS A 53 -27.73 8.68 4.28
C HIS A 53 -28.19 9.05 2.84
N THR A 54 -29.26 8.52 2.21
CA THR A 54 -30.46 7.70 2.55
C THR A 54 -31.01 7.12 1.21
N PRO A 55 -31.79 6.02 1.17
CA PRO A 55 -32.20 5.39 -0.09
C PRO A 55 -33.57 5.89 -0.62
N GLY A 56 -33.69 5.97 -1.95
CA GLY A 56 -34.94 6.18 -2.69
C GLY A 56 -35.01 5.26 -3.92
N PRO A 57 -36.21 4.95 -4.45
CA PRO A 57 -36.55 3.59 -4.89
C PRO A 57 -36.55 3.38 -6.42
N GLY A 58 -36.20 2.15 -6.82
CA GLY A 58 -37.03 1.34 -7.72
C GLY A 58 -36.60 1.14 -9.18
N VAL A 59 -36.81 -0.12 -9.62
CA VAL A 59 -36.88 -0.66 -11.00
C VAL A 59 -35.51 -0.97 -11.65
N GLY A 60 -35.12 -2.19 -12.02
CA GLY A 60 -35.73 -3.52 -12.06
C GLY A 60 -34.98 -4.32 -13.14
N GLY A 61 -34.42 -5.49 -12.80
CA GLY A 61 -33.68 -6.35 -13.74
C GLY A 61 -32.92 -7.44 -13.00
N ASP A 62 -33.60 -8.56 -12.74
CA ASP A 62 -33.14 -9.72 -11.98
C ASP A 62 -31.88 -10.40 -12.58
N ALA A 63 -30.79 -10.34 -11.81
CA ALA A 63 -29.81 -11.41 -11.75
C ALA A 63 -29.50 -11.62 -10.26
N ASP A 64 -29.91 -12.76 -9.70
CA ASP A 64 -29.70 -13.12 -8.30
C ASP A 64 -28.20 -13.23 -8.01
N THR A 65 -27.63 -12.10 -7.58
CA THR A 65 -26.23 -11.87 -7.20
C THR A 65 -26.10 -11.76 -5.68
N SER A 66 -27.14 -12.16 -4.95
CA SER A 66 -27.25 -12.02 -3.51
C SER A 66 -26.24 -12.94 -2.81
N LEU A 67 -25.16 -12.36 -2.30
CA LEU A 67 -24.26 -13.06 -1.39
C LEU A 67 -24.98 -13.28 -0.04
N PRO A 68 -24.80 -14.42 0.63
CA PRO A 68 -25.52 -14.73 1.85
C PRO A 68 -25.14 -13.79 3.00
N VAL A 69 -26.15 -13.23 3.67
CA VAL A 69 -26.04 -12.45 4.91
C VAL A 69 -25.48 -13.33 6.04
N PRO A 70 -24.53 -12.86 6.88
CA PRO A 70 -24.03 -13.65 7.99
C PRO A 70 -25.10 -13.80 9.09
N PRO A 71 -25.26 -14.99 9.70
CA PRO A 71 -26.21 -15.18 10.80
C PRO A 71 -25.76 -14.43 12.06
N ALA A 72 -26.75 -13.90 12.78
CA ALA A 72 -26.60 -13.30 14.09
C ALA A 72 -26.03 -14.30 15.11
N SER A 73 -25.19 -13.78 15.99
CA SER A 73 -24.40 -14.50 17.00
C SER A 73 -25.19 -15.54 17.79
N GLY A 74 -24.89 -16.81 17.55
CA GLY A 74 -25.31 -17.96 18.36
C GLY A 74 -24.30 -19.10 18.20
N GLY A 75 -23.67 -19.49 19.32
CA GLY A 75 -22.77 -20.64 19.52
C GLY A 75 -22.14 -21.33 18.29
N GLN A 76 -20.91 -20.98 17.94
CA GLN A 76 -20.18 -21.64 16.84
C GLN A 76 -19.71 -23.04 17.22
N ARG A 77 -20.46 -24.06 16.78
CA ARG A 77 -19.84 -25.32 16.33
C ARG A 77 -19.06 -25.02 15.04
N SER A 78 -17.81 -25.49 14.96
CA SER A 78 -16.94 -25.43 13.78
C SER A 78 -17.64 -26.07 12.57
N SER A 79 -18.34 -25.27 11.77
CA SER A 79 -18.96 -25.69 10.52
C SER A 79 -18.02 -25.39 9.36
N THR A 80 -17.74 -26.39 8.52
CA THR A 80 -16.94 -26.26 7.30
C THR A 80 -17.47 -25.09 6.43
N PRO A 81 -16.62 -24.17 5.95
CA PRO A 81 -17.05 -23.06 5.10
C PRO A 81 -17.69 -23.56 3.80
N THR A 82 -18.85 -23.02 3.42
CA THR A 82 -19.51 -23.37 2.16
C THR A 82 -18.75 -22.81 0.95
N ALA A 83 -18.82 -23.48 -0.20
CA ALA A 83 -18.11 -23.07 -1.40
C ALA A 83 -18.44 -21.64 -1.89
N PRO A 84 -19.71 -21.16 -1.86
CA PRO A 84 -20.04 -19.78 -2.19
C PRO A 84 -19.39 -18.77 -1.24
N ARG A 85 -19.38 -19.06 0.08
CA ARG A 85 -18.75 -18.20 1.07
C ARG A 85 -17.25 -18.06 0.85
N VAL A 86 -16.55 -19.18 0.60
CA VAL A 86 -15.11 -19.17 0.31
C VAL A 86 -14.79 -18.32 -0.93
N ARG A 87 -15.62 -18.38 -1.98
CA ARG A 87 -15.45 -17.52 -3.17
C ARG A 87 -15.64 -16.04 -2.85
N GLY A 88 -16.70 -15.69 -2.12
CA GLY A 88 -16.96 -14.31 -1.69
C GLY A 88 -15.82 -13.75 -0.83
N ASP A 89 -15.35 -14.52 0.15
CA ASP A 89 -14.23 -14.12 1.01
C ASP A 89 -12.91 -13.95 0.20
N ALA A 90 -12.64 -14.81 -0.78
CA ALA A 90 -11.48 -14.69 -1.65
C ALA A 90 -11.54 -13.43 -2.54
N LEU A 91 -12.71 -13.12 -3.10
CA LEU A 91 -12.93 -11.88 -3.86
C LEU A 91 -12.68 -10.64 -3.00
N ARG A 92 -13.28 -10.58 -1.80
CA ARG A 92 -13.07 -9.48 -0.84
C ARG A 92 -11.60 -9.31 -0.48
N MET A 93 -10.92 -10.41 -0.17
CA MET A 93 -9.50 -10.35 0.19
C MET A 93 -8.65 -9.82 -0.97
N LEU A 94 -8.79 -10.36 -2.19
CA LEU A 94 -8.00 -9.90 -3.33
C LEU A 94 -8.32 -8.45 -3.75
N ALA A 95 -9.55 -7.97 -3.53
CA ALA A 95 -9.87 -6.56 -3.69
C ALA A 95 -9.14 -5.66 -2.67
N CYS A 96 -8.85 -6.18 -1.46
CA CYS A 96 -8.11 -5.47 -0.43
C CYS A 96 -6.60 -5.45 -0.72
N VAL A 97 -5.97 -6.62 -0.95
CA VAL A 97 -4.50 -6.80 -1.01
C VAL A 97 -3.91 -6.89 -2.43
N ARG A 98 -4.75 -6.84 -3.47
CA ARG A 98 -4.44 -6.99 -4.91
C ARG A 98 -3.91 -8.34 -5.36
N VAL A 99 -2.98 -8.94 -4.61
CA VAL A 99 -2.42 -10.27 -4.91
C VAL A 99 -2.32 -11.13 -3.67
N ALA A 100 -2.55 -12.44 -3.82
CA ALA A 100 -2.34 -13.40 -2.76
C ALA A 100 -2.09 -14.80 -3.31
N THR A 101 -1.43 -15.65 -2.53
CA THR A 101 -1.43 -17.10 -2.79
C THR A 101 -2.63 -17.78 -2.13
N ALA A 102 -2.95 -19.00 -2.56
CA ALA A 102 -3.98 -19.81 -1.92
C ALA A 102 -3.67 -20.12 -0.44
N ARG A 103 -2.39 -20.17 -0.05
CA ARG A 103 -1.97 -20.31 1.35
C ARG A 103 -2.32 -19.06 2.16
N GLN A 104 -1.98 -17.89 1.64
CA GLN A 104 -2.31 -16.61 2.29
C GLN A 104 -3.81 -16.43 2.45
N MET A 105 -4.59 -16.74 1.40
CA MET A 105 -6.04 -16.71 1.46
C MET A 105 -6.62 -17.71 2.46
N ALA A 106 -6.08 -18.93 2.54
CA ALA A 106 -6.56 -19.93 3.51
C ALA A 106 -6.44 -19.45 4.96
N ARG A 107 -5.34 -18.75 5.32
CA ARG A 107 -5.14 -18.19 6.67
C ARG A 107 -6.28 -17.27 7.14
N VAL A 108 -6.96 -16.64 6.19
CA VAL A 108 -8.07 -15.72 6.47
C VAL A 108 -9.41 -16.44 6.34
N ILE A 109 -9.58 -17.25 5.31
CA ILE A 109 -10.90 -17.74 4.92
C ILE A 109 -11.30 -18.94 5.77
N THR A 110 -10.36 -19.81 6.11
CA THR A 110 -10.65 -21.04 6.87
C THR A 110 -10.42 -20.87 8.36
N ALA A 111 -10.87 -21.83 9.17
CA ALA A 111 -10.59 -21.84 10.60
C ALA A 111 -9.07 -21.94 10.82
N GLU A 112 -8.57 -21.40 11.94
CA GLU A 112 -7.13 -21.29 12.23
C GLU A 112 -6.42 -22.65 12.21
N ASP A 113 -7.11 -23.73 12.58
CA ASP A 113 -6.56 -25.09 12.66
C ASP A 113 -6.84 -25.97 11.40
N ALA A 114 -7.47 -25.42 10.37
CA ALA A 114 -7.87 -26.18 9.18
C ALA A 114 -6.93 -25.94 7.98
N ASP A 115 -6.51 -27.01 7.29
CA ASP A 115 -5.83 -26.89 5.99
C ASP A 115 -6.84 -26.51 4.89
N GLY A 116 -7.11 -25.21 4.80
CA GLY A 116 -8.06 -24.61 3.86
C GLY A 116 -7.59 -24.52 2.41
N ARG A 117 -6.33 -24.87 2.10
CA ARG A 117 -5.70 -24.56 0.81
C ARG A 117 -6.44 -25.21 -0.36
N SER A 118 -6.92 -26.43 -0.19
CA SER A 118 -7.67 -27.14 -1.24
C SER A 118 -9.03 -26.52 -1.54
N TYR A 119 -9.74 -26.00 -0.52
CA TYR A 119 -11.00 -25.27 -0.70
C TYR A 119 -10.77 -23.96 -1.44
N VAL A 120 -9.75 -23.20 -1.02
CA VAL A 120 -9.39 -21.93 -1.67
C VAL A 120 -8.96 -22.16 -3.11
N ARG A 121 -8.11 -23.16 -3.40
CA ARG A 121 -7.71 -23.48 -4.79
C ARG A 121 -8.91 -23.80 -5.68
N ARG A 122 -9.89 -24.58 -5.18
CA ARG A 122 -11.12 -24.87 -5.93
C ARG A 122 -11.96 -23.61 -6.15
N ALA A 123 -12.08 -22.76 -5.13
CA ALA A 123 -12.79 -21.48 -5.23
C ALA A 123 -12.13 -20.55 -6.28
N MET A 124 -10.80 -20.42 -6.25
CA MET A 124 -10.06 -19.59 -7.20
C MET A 124 -10.19 -20.09 -8.63
N ARG A 125 -10.12 -21.40 -8.88
CA ARG A 125 -10.38 -21.95 -10.22
C ARG A 125 -11.78 -21.63 -10.72
N LYS A 126 -12.80 -21.66 -9.85
CA LYS A 126 -14.16 -21.26 -10.24
C LYS A 126 -14.27 -19.77 -10.54
N LEU A 127 -13.58 -18.91 -9.78
CA LEU A 127 -13.52 -17.48 -10.08
C LEU A 127 -12.78 -17.19 -11.40
N GLU A 128 -11.77 -18.00 -11.73
CA GLU A 128 -11.05 -17.94 -13.00
C GLU A 128 -11.93 -18.40 -14.18
N GLU A 129 -12.65 -19.52 -14.05
CA GLU A 129 -13.64 -19.96 -15.04
C GLU A 129 -14.72 -18.90 -15.32
N GLN A 130 -15.05 -18.08 -14.31
CA GLN A 130 -16.00 -16.97 -14.41
C GLN A 130 -15.37 -15.66 -14.92
N GLY A 131 -14.05 -15.65 -15.18
CA GLY A 131 -13.33 -14.46 -15.62
C GLY A 131 -13.17 -13.37 -14.55
N LEU A 132 -13.41 -13.69 -13.27
CA LEU A 132 -13.33 -12.76 -12.14
C LEU A 132 -11.93 -12.70 -11.51
N ALA A 133 -11.17 -13.80 -11.61
CA ALA A 133 -9.80 -13.88 -11.13
C ALA A 133 -8.89 -14.50 -12.19
N GLU A 134 -7.59 -14.30 -12.05
CA GLU A 134 -6.58 -14.86 -12.92
C GLU A 134 -5.27 -15.10 -12.15
N THR A 135 -4.37 -15.89 -12.73
CA THR A 135 -3.01 -16.10 -12.23
C THR A 135 -1.99 -15.48 -13.19
N ASN A 136 -1.11 -14.61 -12.69
CA ASN A 136 -0.10 -13.93 -13.51
C ASN A 136 1.35 -14.32 -13.17
N GLY A 137 1.55 -15.29 -12.28
CA GLY A 137 2.88 -15.73 -11.87
C GLY A 137 2.84 -16.79 -10.78
N LYS A 138 4.02 -17.17 -10.31
CA LYS A 138 4.18 -18.14 -9.22
C LYS A 138 5.24 -17.68 -8.23
N GLN A 139 5.03 -18.00 -6.95
CA GLN A 139 6.03 -17.90 -5.90
C GLN A 139 6.40 -19.32 -5.48
N GLY A 140 7.56 -19.80 -5.93
CA GLY A 140 7.91 -21.21 -5.82
C GLY A 140 6.87 -22.09 -6.52
N LYS A 141 6.17 -22.92 -5.75
CA LYS A 141 5.09 -23.81 -6.27
C LYS A 141 3.69 -23.19 -6.20
N GLU A 142 3.53 -22.03 -5.55
CA GLU A 142 2.21 -21.42 -5.34
C GLU A 142 1.87 -20.44 -6.47
N LEU A 143 0.65 -20.53 -7.00
CA LEU A 143 0.12 -19.54 -7.94
C LEU A 143 -0.14 -18.21 -7.22
N ILE A 144 0.19 -17.11 -7.91
CA ILE A 144 -0.14 -15.75 -7.48
C ILE A 144 -1.45 -15.35 -8.15
N TRP A 145 -2.48 -15.17 -7.35
CA TRP A 145 -3.81 -14.81 -7.81
C TRP A 145 -4.05 -13.31 -7.71
N ASN A 146 -4.82 -12.76 -8.65
CA ASN A 146 -5.34 -11.40 -8.62
C ASN A 146 -6.74 -11.33 -9.24
N LEU A 147 -7.48 -10.27 -8.95
CA LEU A 147 -8.73 -10.00 -9.64
C LEU A 147 -8.49 -9.46 -11.05
N THR A 148 -9.38 -9.81 -11.96
CA THR A 148 -9.52 -9.14 -13.26
C THR A 148 -10.27 -7.81 -13.06
N ARG A 149 -10.42 -7.02 -14.14
CA ARG A 149 -11.31 -5.83 -14.09
C ARG A 149 -12.76 -6.21 -13.79
N ALA A 150 -13.23 -7.34 -14.31
CA ALA A 150 -14.57 -7.85 -14.04
C ALA A 150 -14.72 -8.27 -12.57
N GLY A 151 -13.72 -8.93 -11.99
CA GLY A 151 -13.71 -9.25 -10.56
C GLY A 151 -13.73 -8.03 -9.65
N LEU A 152 -12.93 -7.01 -9.97
CA LEU A 152 -12.93 -5.74 -9.22
C LEU A 152 -14.30 -5.04 -9.29
N ARG A 153 -14.90 -5.02 -10.48
CA ARG A 153 -16.24 -4.47 -10.68
C ARG A 153 -17.30 -5.25 -9.90
N ALA A 154 -17.26 -6.58 -9.94
CA ALA A 154 -18.20 -7.43 -9.20
C ALA A 154 -18.16 -7.17 -7.69
N VAL A 155 -16.97 -6.92 -7.13
CA VAL A 155 -16.82 -6.56 -5.71
C VAL A 155 -17.35 -5.15 -5.42
N ALA A 156 -17.10 -4.19 -6.32
CA ALA A 156 -17.59 -2.82 -6.16
C ALA A 156 -19.12 -2.73 -6.26
N ASP A 157 -19.73 -3.45 -7.21
CA ASP A 157 -21.17 -3.50 -7.42
C ASP A 157 -21.90 -4.15 -6.22
N GLY A 158 -21.25 -5.06 -5.51
CA GLY A 158 -21.76 -5.64 -4.25
C GLY A 158 -21.76 -4.67 -3.06
N ASN A 159 -21.19 -3.47 -3.20
CA ASN A 159 -21.09 -2.42 -2.18
C ASN A 159 -20.44 -2.86 -0.85
N GLU A 160 -19.72 -3.98 -0.84
CA GLU A 160 -19.04 -4.52 0.36
C GLU A 160 -17.70 -3.84 0.63
N LEU A 161 -17.12 -3.18 -0.37
CA LEU A 161 -15.85 -2.45 -0.26
C LEU A 161 -15.96 -1.09 -0.98
N PRO A 162 -15.28 -0.04 -0.47
CA PRO A 162 -15.25 1.25 -1.14
C PRO A 162 -14.68 1.09 -2.55
N ALA A 163 -15.37 1.67 -3.55
CA ALA A 163 -14.94 1.61 -4.94
C ALA A 163 -13.51 2.14 -5.11
N ARG A 164 -12.66 1.38 -5.82
CA ARG A 164 -11.25 1.73 -6.08
C ARG A 164 -11.02 1.98 -7.58
N PRO A 165 -11.59 3.04 -8.17
CA PRO A 165 -11.65 3.24 -9.63
C PRO A 165 -10.28 3.42 -10.32
N ARG A 166 -9.19 3.62 -9.56
CA ARG A 166 -7.82 3.79 -10.09
C ARG A 166 -6.84 2.70 -9.65
N ALA A 167 -7.29 1.64 -8.97
CA ALA A 167 -6.39 0.55 -8.60
C ALA A 167 -5.94 -0.18 -9.87
N GLY A 168 -4.62 -0.24 -10.10
CA GLY A 168 -4.06 -1.11 -11.13
C GLY A 168 -4.39 -2.56 -10.84
N THR A 169 -4.56 -3.39 -11.88
CA THR A 169 -4.74 -4.83 -11.67
C THR A 169 -3.44 -5.43 -11.13
N GLY A 170 -3.55 -6.38 -10.19
CA GLY A 170 -2.40 -7.12 -9.66
C GLY A 170 -1.56 -7.76 -10.78
N ALA A 171 -2.20 -8.14 -11.88
CA ALA A 171 -1.60 -8.62 -13.11
C ALA A 171 -0.41 -7.78 -13.62
N LYS A 172 -0.58 -6.45 -13.66
CA LYS A 172 0.45 -5.54 -14.16
C LYS A 172 1.67 -5.55 -13.22
N ALA A 173 1.44 -5.55 -11.91
CA ALA A 173 2.50 -5.58 -10.91
C ALA A 173 3.28 -6.90 -10.97
N VAL A 174 2.58 -8.04 -11.07
CA VAL A 174 3.21 -9.36 -11.16
C VAL A 174 4.06 -9.49 -12.43
N ARG A 175 3.52 -9.10 -13.60
CA ARG A 175 4.28 -9.12 -14.87
C ARG A 175 5.50 -8.20 -14.88
N ALA A 176 5.47 -7.12 -14.11
CA ALA A 176 6.61 -6.22 -13.93
C ALA A 176 7.61 -6.70 -12.86
N GLY A 177 7.45 -7.91 -12.32
CA GLY A 177 8.38 -8.50 -11.34
C GLY A 177 8.13 -8.10 -9.88
N PHE A 178 7.06 -7.36 -9.58
CA PHE A 178 6.71 -6.94 -8.22
C PHE A 178 5.90 -7.97 -7.42
N GLY A 179 5.64 -9.16 -8.01
CA GLY A 179 4.91 -10.24 -7.34
C GLY A 179 5.44 -10.57 -5.93
N PRO A 180 6.75 -10.83 -5.74
CA PRO A 180 7.31 -11.13 -4.43
C PRO A 180 7.10 -10.01 -3.39
N HIS A 181 7.26 -8.75 -3.79
CA HIS A 181 7.05 -7.61 -2.90
C HIS A 181 5.56 -7.48 -2.53
N ALA A 182 4.65 -7.56 -3.49
CA ALA A 182 3.22 -7.48 -3.21
C ALA A 182 2.72 -8.66 -2.35
N LEU A 183 3.31 -9.86 -2.48
CA LEU A 183 3.06 -10.96 -1.55
C LEU A 183 3.59 -10.67 -0.13
N ALA A 184 4.71 -9.96 0.01
CA ALA A 184 5.23 -9.54 1.31
C ALA A 184 4.34 -8.46 1.96
N VAL A 185 3.73 -7.56 1.18
CA VAL A 185 2.69 -6.65 1.66
C VAL A 185 1.50 -7.44 2.21
N THR A 186 0.98 -8.42 1.44
CA THR A 186 -0.10 -9.30 1.92
C THR A 186 0.29 -10.06 3.18
N GLU A 187 1.50 -10.62 3.26
CA GLU A 187 1.96 -11.33 4.45
C GLU A 187 2.06 -10.38 5.67
N THR A 188 2.49 -9.13 5.47
CA THR A 188 2.53 -8.11 6.52
C THR A 188 1.14 -7.80 7.06
N ILE A 189 0.18 -7.55 6.17
CA ILE A 189 -1.22 -7.30 6.52
C ILE A 189 -1.80 -8.45 7.36
N LEU A 190 -1.57 -9.70 6.93
CA LEU A 190 -2.08 -10.88 7.63
C LEU A 190 -1.47 -11.09 9.01
N ASN A 191 -0.19 -10.76 9.19
CA ASN A 191 0.48 -10.94 10.48
C ASN A 191 0.24 -9.76 11.43
N PHE A 192 -0.01 -8.55 10.92
CA PHE A 192 -0.30 -7.38 11.76
C PHE A 192 -1.77 -7.22 12.10
N GLY A 193 -2.66 -7.20 11.10
CA GLY A 193 -4.10 -6.95 11.29
C GLY A 193 -4.93 -8.21 11.54
N GLY A 194 -4.34 -9.40 11.36
CA GLY A 194 -5.06 -10.66 11.49
C GLY A 194 -6.22 -10.80 10.50
N ARG A 195 -7.17 -11.67 10.83
CA ARG A 195 -8.30 -12.02 9.95
C ARG A 195 -9.38 -10.94 9.89
N HIS A 196 -9.57 -10.18 10.97
CA HIS A 196 -10.73 -9.32 11.15
C HIS A 196 -10.59 -7.93 10.53
N ASP A 197 -9.37 -7.44 10.38
CA ASP A 197 -9.13 -6.04 9.99
C ASP A 197 -8.87 -5.87 8.48
N LEU A 198 -9.07 -6.90 7.66
CA LEU A 198 -8.69 -6.88 6.24
C LEU A 198 -9.30 -5.71 5.44
N THR A 199 -10.54 -5.35 5.75
CA THR A 199 -11.27 -4.29 5.06
C THR A 199 -10.78 -2.89 5.45
N ASP A 200 -10.03 -2.79 6.54
CA ASP A 200 -9.48 -1.54 7.06
C ASP A 200 -8.14 -1.17 6.43
N TRP A 201 -7.61 -2.06 5.58
CA TRP A 201 -6.39 -1.85 4.82
C TRP A 201 -6.64 -1.25 3.44
N GLN A 202 -5.81 -0.26 3.11
CA GLN A 202 -5.65 0.28 1.77
C GLN A 202 -4.21 0.03 1.33
N VAL A 203 -4.02 -0.51 0.12
CA VAL A 203 -2.68 -0.76 -0.43
C VAL A 203 -2.35 0.24 -1.54
N GLU A 204 -1.07 0.60 -1.64
CA GLU A 204 -0.51 1.58 -2.57
C GLU A 204 -1.22 2.94 -2.49
N VAL A 205 -1.20 3.54 -1.30
CA VAL A 205 -1.79 4.86 -1.06
C VAL A 205 -0.84 5.95 -1.52
N ASN A 206 -1.27 6.80 -2.46
CA ASN A 206 -0.45 7.92 -2.92
C ASN A 206 -0.46 9.09 -1.91
N HIS A 207 0.72 9.64 -1.68
CA HIS A 207 0.98 10.85 -0.93
C HIS A 207 1.67 11.84 -1.85
N ALA A 208 0.96 12.93 -2.19
CA ALA A 208 1.49 13.96 -3.07
C ALA A 208 1.25 15.36 -2.51
N ILE A 209 2.26 16.20 -2.60
CA ILE A 209 2.22 17.65 -2.38
C ILE A 209 2.67 18.28 -3.70
N LYS A 210 1.72 18.88 -4.43
CA LYS A 210 1.97 19.40 -5.76
C LYS A 210 2.95 20.58 -5.73
N GLU A 211 2.83 21.41 -4.70
CA GLU A 211 3.57 22.65 -4.49
C GLU A 211 5.07 22.41 -4.35
N THR A 212 5.47 21.28 -3.74
CA THR A 212 6.88 20.91 -3.54
C THR A 212 7.34 19.83 -4.52
N GLY A 213 6.44 19.29 -5.35
CA GLY A 213 6.70 18.13 -6.20
C GLY A 213 6.96 16.82 -5.43
N LEU A 214 6.69 16.78 -4.12
CA LEU A 214 6.89 15.56 -3.33
C LEU A 214 5.78 14.57 -3.66
N THR A 215 6.14 13.38 -4.15
CA THR A 215 5.20 12.31 -4.44
C THR A 215 5.82 10.95 -4.12
N PHE A 216 5.09 10.11 -3.40
CA PHE A 216 5.43 8.71 -3.14
C PHE A 216 4.16 7.91 -2.88
N ASN A 217 4.28 6.58 -2.85
CA ASN A 217 3.18 5.69 -2.48
C ASN A 217 3.58 4.94 -1.22
N THR A 218 2.70 4.92 -0.22
CA THR A 218 2.80 4.00 0.91
C THR A 218 2.24 2.64 0.51
N ASP A 219 3.00 1.57 0.77
CA ASP A 219 2.61 0.22 0.39
C ASP A 219 1.30 -0.23 1.03
N ALA A 220 1.10 0.06 2.32
CA ALA A 220 -0.17 -0.19 2.98
C ALA A 220 -0.50 0.84 4.08
N VAL A 221 -1.78 1.15 4.21
CA VAL A 221 -2.31 2.04 5.26
C VAL A 221 -3.43 1.30 5.97
N LEU A 222 -3.30 1.16 7.29
CA LEU A 222 -4.35 0.64 8.15
C LEU A 222 -5.11 1.80 8.79
N THR A 223 -6.44 1.75 8.71
CA THR A 223 -7.34 2.68 9.42
C THR A 223 -8.16 1.90 10.43
N ALA A 224 -7.66 1.76 11.66
CA ALA A 224 -8.28 0.86 12.65
C ALA A 224 -9.76 1.23 12.92
N PRO A 225 -10.71 0.28 12.80
CA PRO A 225 -12.11 0.54 13.07
C PRO A 225 -12.34 0.70 14.58
N GLY A 226 -13.26 1.59 14.96
CA GLY A 226 -13.64 1.83 16.37
C GLY A 226 -12.70 2.72 17.19
N LYS A 227 -11.48 2.98 16.71
CA LYS A 227 -10.61 4.04 17.24
C LYS A 227 -10.46 5.10 16.17
N THR A 228 -11.30 6.12 16.19
CA THR A 228 -11.45 7.16 15.16
C THR A 228 -10.20 7.98 14.81
N PHE A 229 -9.02 7.62 15.33
CA PHE A 229 -7.80 8.43 15.31
C PHE A 229 -6.53 7.67 14.88
N GLU A 230 -6.55 6.33 14.84
CA GLU A 230 -5.32 5.55 14.68
C GLU A 230 -5.10 5.05 13.24
N VAL A 231 -4.51 5.93 12.44
CA VAL A 231 -3.96 5.56 11.12
C VAL A 231 -2.53 5.07 11.31
N ARG A 232 -2.16 4.00 10.61
CA ARG A 232 -0.78 3.48 10.57
C ARG A 232 -0.32 3.32 9.13
N LEU A 233 0.91 3.76 8.85
CA LEU A 233 1.53 3.66 7.53
C LEU A 233 2.50 2.48 7.53
N PHE A 234 2.55 1.72 6.45
CA PHE A 234 3.42 0.56 6.30
C PHE A 234 4.22 0.67 5.00
N GLU A 235 5.54 0.52 5.13
CA GLU A 235 6.49 0.41 4.04
C GLU A 235 7.14 -0.98 4.09
N ILE A 236 7.15 -1.70 2.97
CA ILE A 236 7.62 -3.08 2.89
C ILE A 236 8.80 -3.14 1.92
N ASP A 237 10.00 -3.28 2.45
CA ASP A 237 11.17 -3.50 1.60
C ASP A 237 11.41 -5.00 1.43
N ASN A 238 11.20 -5.50 0.22
CA ASN A 238 11.48 -6.91 -0.13
C ASN A 238 12.97 -7.16 -0.49
N GLY A 239 13.88 -6.30 -0.01
CA GLY A 239 15.32 -6.41 -0.22
C GLY A 239 15.81 -6.19 -1.66
N THR A 240 14.95 -5.70 -2.56
CA THR A 240 15.31 -5.32 -3.93
C THR A 240 15.79 -3.87 -4.03
N MET A 241 15.44 -3.05 -3.04
CA MET A 241 15.80 -1.63 -3.00
C MET A 241 17.21 -1.42 -2.44
N SER A 242 17.90 -0.37 -2.88
CA SER A 242 19.15 0.05 -2.21
C SER A 242 18.85 0.61 -0.82
N ARG A 243 19.81 0.47 0.12
CA ARG A 243 19.68 1.00 1.48
C ARG A 243 19.45 2.52 1.49
N ALA A 244 20.19 3.24 0.64
CA ALA A 244 20.06 4.70 0.50
C ALA A 244 18.67 5.12 0.01
N ARG A 245 18.06 4.35 -0.90
CA ARG A 245 16.71 4.64 -1.38
C ARG A 245 15.67 4.35 -0.30
N LEU A 246 15.79 3.26 0.45
CA LEU A 246 14.89 2.97 1.57
C LEU A 246 14.96 4.09 2.63
N ALA A 247 16.16 4.49 3.02
CA ALA A 247 16.34 5.62 3.94
C ALA A 247 15.72 6.91 3.39
N ARG A 248 15.92 7.20 2.08
CA ARG A 248 15.30 8.36 1.42
C ARG A 248 13.78 8.33 1.51
N GLU A 249 13.14 7.17 1.29
CA GLU A 249 11.69 7.02 1.39
C GLU A 249 11.22 7.30 2.82
N VAL A 250 11.89 6.79 3.86
CA VAL A 250 11.59 7.14 5.26
C VAL A 250 11.73 8.67 5.49
N TRP A 251 12.75 9.31 4.92
CA TRP A 251 12.90 10.77 4.96
C TRP A 251 11.85 11.53 4.12
N ASP A 252 11.26 10.92 3.08
CA ASP A 252 10.13 11.49 2.33
C ASP A 252 8.88 11.59 3.21
N TYR A 253 8.65 10.61 4.11
CA TYR A 253 7.58 10.71 5.12
C TYR A 253 7.79 11.87 6.09
N GLU A 254 9.02 12.12 6.55
CA GLU A 254 9.29 13.28 7.40
C GLU A 254 9.04 14.60 6.65
N ARG A 255 9.51 14.69 5.40
CA ARG A 255 9.26 15.85 4.53
C ARG A 255 7.76 16.10 4.35
N TYR A 256 6.99 15.04 4.10
CA TYR A 256 5.54 15.12 3.99
C TYR A 256 4.87 15.53 5.30
N ALA A 257 5.31 14.97 6.44
CA ALA A 257 4.81 15.29 7.76
C ALA A 257 5.12 16.73 8.20
N GLY A 258 6.25 17.27 7.71
CA GLY A 258 6.73 18.62 7.97
C GLY A 258 6.10 19.69 7.09
N HIS A 259 5.51 19.32 5.94
CA HIS A 259 4.91 20.29 5.04
C HIS A 259 3.71 21.00 5.66
N ARG A 260 3.66 22.33 5.51
CA ARG A 260 2.63 23.20 6.07
C ARG A 260 1.96 24.01 4.98
N VAL A 261 0.65 24.19 5.14
CA VAL A 261 -0.17 25.06 4.30
C VAL A 261 -0.60 26.28 5.10
N TRP A 262 -0.71 27.42 4.44
CA TRP A 262 -1.27 28.62 5.01
C TRP A 262 -2.75 28.71 4.65
N GLU A 263 -3.59 29.04 5.62
CA GLU A 263 -5.02 29.27 5.46
C GLU A 263 -5.37 30.66 6.03
N GLY A 264 -5.99 31.51 5.21
CA GLY A 264 -6.41 32.87 5.57
C GLY A 264 -6.85 33.67 4.35
N ALA A 265 -7.51 34.81 4.56
CA ALA A 265 -7.74 35.76 3.47
C ALA A 265 -6.49 36.61 3.26
N ARG A 266 -6.19 37.00 2.01
CA ARG A 266 -5.04 37.86 1.72
C ARG A 266 -5.12 39.15 2.57
N GLY A 267 -4.05 39.47 3.28
CA GLY A 267 -3.98 40.64 4.18
C GLY A 267 -4.60 40.43 5.58
N THR A 268 -4.96 39.19 5.94
CA THR A 268 -5.41 38.84 7.30
C THR A 268 -4.33 38.05 8.04
N ILE A 269 -4.44 38.01 9.38
CA ILE A 269 -3.64 37.13 10.23
C ILE A 269 -4.14 35.69 10.01
N GLY A 270 -3.65 35.03 8.95
CA GLY A 270 -3.91 33.61 8.68
C GLY A 270 -3.11 32.68 9.59
N GLY A 271 -3.39 31.38 9.51
CA GLY A 271 -2.70 30.35 10.26
C GLY A 271 -1.99 29.35 9.35
N THR A 272 -0.93 28.71 9.87
CA THR A 272 -0.27 27.60 9.19
C THR A 272 -0.64 26.27 9.83
N PHE A 273 -0.92 25.26 9.02
CA PHE A 273 -1.35 23.94 9.46
C PHE A 273 -0.55 22.83 8.76
N PRO A 274 -0.29 21.69 9.42
CA PRO A 274 0.30 20.55 8.74
C PRO A 274 -0.61 20.07 7.60
N PHE A 275 -0.06 19.96 6.38
CA PHE A 275 -0.82 19.57 5.18
C PHE A 275 -1.56 18.25 5.37
N TRP A 276 -0.86 17.24 5.89
CA TRP A 276 -1.43 15.91 6.12
C TRP A 276 -2.65 15.96 7.04
N SER A 277 -2.65 16.82 8.06
CA SER A 277 -3.75 16.94 9.03
C SER A 277 -4.96 17.63 8.43
N ARG A 278 -4.77 18.49 7.41
CA ARG A 278 -5.86 19.20 6.74
C ARG A 278 -6.50 18.39 5.62
N TYR A 279 -5.70 17.61 4.88
CA TYR A 279 -6.18 17.01 3.63
C TYR A 279 -6.19 15.49 3.61
N ARG A 280 -5.41 14.81 4.46
CA ARG A 280 -5.24 13.35 4.33
C ARG A 280 -5.70 12.56 5.55
N TYR A 281 -5.34 13.01 6.74
CA TYR A 281 -5.60 12.37 8.02
C TYR A 281 -6.25 13.36 8.97
N THR A 282 -7.44 13.84 8.57
CA THR A 282 -8.18 14.91 9.25
C THR A 282 -8.62 14.59 10.67
N ARG A 283 -8.59 13.31 11.02
CA ARG A 283 -8.91 12.81 12.36
C ARG A 283 -7.68 12.38 13.14
N SER A 284 -6.47 12.63 12.67
CA SER A 284 -5.25 12.26 13.41
C SER A 284 -4.67 13.46 14.13
N GLU A 285 -4.46 13.33 15.45
CA GLU A 285 -3.85 14.39 16.27
C GLU A 285 -2.34 14.53 16.01
N ARG A 286 -1.69 13.43 15.64
CA ARG A 286 -0.27 13.36 15.30
C ARG A 286 -0.11 12.74 13.93
N PHE A 287 1.07 12.95 13.33
CA PHE A 287 1.38 12.29 12.07
C PHE A 287 1.34 10.78 12.28
N PRO A 288 0.64 10.00 11.43
CA PRO A 288 0.54 8.56 11.55
C PRO A 288 1.91 7.88 11.67
N PRO A 289 2.13 6.97 12.63
CA PRO A 289 3.39 6.25 12.77
C PRO A 289 3.68 5.39 11.53
N LEU A 290 4.93 5.44 11.08
CA LEU A 290 5.46 4.63 9.99
C LEU A 290 5.98 3.30 10.52
N HIS A 291 5.58 2.20 9.88
CA HIS A 291 5.99 0.84 10.17
C HIS A 291 6.77 0.30 8.98
N VAL A 292 8.06 0.06 9.14
CA VAL A 292 8.92 -0.50 8.09
C VAL A 292 9.08 -2.01 8.32
N VAL A 293 8.77 -2.81 7.31
CA VAL A 293 8.95 -4.27 7.35
C VAL A 293 9.98 -4.70 6.32
N LEU A 294 11.08 -5.29 6.78
CA LEU A 294 12.12 -5.83 5.91
C LEU A 294 11.85 -7.31 5.59
N ALA A 295 11.84 -7.66 4.31
CA ALA A 295 11.50 -8.99 3.80
C ALA A 295 12.42 -9.40 2.63
N GLY A 296 12.21 -10.62 2.12
CA GLY A 296 12.82 -11.08 0.86
C GLY A 296 14.31 -11.43 0.92
N LYS A 297 14.91 -11.52 2.11
CA LYS A 297 16.30 -11.94 2.33
C LYS A 297 16.38 -12.93 3.51
N GLU A 298 17.52 -13.61 3.61
CA GLU A 298 17.90 -14.37 4.80
C GLU A 298 17.88 -13.49 6.06
N GLU A 299 17.52 -14.07 7.20
CA GLU A 299 17.26 -13.31 8.43
C GLU A 299 18.46 -12.47 8.90
N HIS A 300 19.67 -13.03 8.81
CA HIS A 300 20.90 -12.31 9.14
C HIS A 300 21.18 -11.12 8.19
N LEU A 301 20.71 -11.17 6.94
CA LEU A 301 20.81 -10.04 6.00
C LEU A 301 19.75 -8.97 6.30
N LEU A 302 18.55 -9.38 6.71
CA LEU A 302 17.51 -8.45 7.16
C LEU A 302 17.95 -7.70 8.42
N GLN A 303 18.60 -8.39 9.35
CA GLN A 303 19.13 -7.77 10.57
C GLN A 303 20.20 -6.71 10.26
N ARG A 304 21.20 -7.04 9.43
CA ARG A 304 22.20 -6.04 8.97
C ARG A 304 21.56 -4.85 8.26
N ARG A 305 20.48 -5.09 7.52
CA ARG A 305 19.74 -4.04 6.82
C ARG A 305 18.94 -3.17 7.77
N LEU A 306 18.38 -3.73 8.83
CA LEU A 306 17.69 -3.01 9.90
C LEU A 306 18.64 -2.09 10.65
N GLU A 307 19.82 -2.58 11.00
CA GLU A 307 20.89 -1.78 11.63
C GLU A 307 21.29 -0.61 10.72
N ALA A 308 21.57 -0.89 9.44
CA ALA A 308 21.94 0.15 8.49
C ALA A 308 20.81 1.17 8.24
N LEU A 309 19.54 0.74 8.27
CA LEU A 309 18.41 1.66 8.17
C LEU A 309 18.35 2.55 9.41
N THR A 310 18.50 1.97 10.60
CA THR A 310 18.47 2.69 11.88
C THR A 310 19.53 3.79 11.91
N GLU A 311 20.76 3.47 11.49
CA GLU A 311 21.85 4.46 11.36
C GLU A 311 21.52 5.54 10.32
N ALA A 312 21.03 5.16 9.14
CA ALA A 312 20.77 6.09 8.04
C ALA A 312 19.60 7.06 8.27
N VAL A 313 18.72 6.75 9.22
CA VAL A 313 17.58 7.60 9.59
C VAL A 313 17.73 8.16 11.01
N ASP A 314 18.95 8.16 11.55
CA ASP A 314 19.20 8.76 12.86
C ASP A 314 18.72 10.21 12.91
N GLY A 315 18.09 10.54 14.04
CA GLY A 315 17.48 11.84 14.25
C GLY A 315 16.21 12.12 13.45
N ILE A 316 15.62 11.14 12.75
CA ILE A 316 14.31 11.31 12.10
C ILE A 316 13.25 11.73 13.14
N ALA A 317 12.45 12.72 12.77
CA ALA A 317 11.53 13.44 13.63
C ALA A 317 10.07 13.00 13.43
N VAL A 318 9.81 11.86 12.80
CA VAL A 318 8.52 11.16 12.80
C VAL A 318 8.64 9.84 13.57
N SER A 319 7.52 9.34 14.12
CA SER A 319 7.51 8.02 14.75
C SER A 319 7.73 6.93 13.71
N VAL A 320 8.83 6.19 13.83
CA VAL A 320 9.15 5.06 12.95
C VAL A 320 9.42 3.82 13.78
N PHE A 321 8.71 2.75 13.45
CA PHE A 321 8.90 1.41 13.97
C PHE A 321 9.39 0.52 12.84
N ALA A 322 10.35 -0.35 13.11
CA ALA A 322 10.88 -1.27 12.12
C ALA A 322 10.96 -2.70 12.67
N THR A 323 10.77 -3.66 11.77
CA THR A 323 10.89 -5.09 12.07
C THR A 323 11.28 -5.87 10.81
N THR A 324 11.56 -7.15 10.96
CA THR A 324 11.70 -8.09 9.84
C THR A 324 10.41 -8.90 9.70
N LEU A 325 10.09 -9.36 8.49
CA LEU A 325 8.90 -10.18 8.28
C LEU A 325 8.94 -11.49 9.10
N PRO A 326 10.07 -12.21 9.24
CA PRO A 326 10.16 -13.36 10.16
C PRO A 326 9.87 -13.00 11.62
N ALA A 327 10.42 -11.89 12.13
CA ALA A 327 10.15 -11.41 13.48
C ALA A 327 8.66 -11.06 13.68
N LEU A 328 8.05 -10.40 12.69
CA LEU A 328 6.62 -10.10 12.70
C LEU A 328 5.74 -11.37 12.72
N GLN A 329 6.11 -12.39 11.95
CA GLN A 329 5.43 -13.70 11.95
C GLN A 329 5.50 -14.39 13.32
N ARG A 330 6.62 -14.24 14.03
CA ARG A 330 6.81 -14.72 15.40
C ARG A 330 6.21 -13.78 16.47
N ARG A 331 5.57 -12.69 16.05
CA ARG A 331 4.98 -11.65 16.92
C ARG A 331 6.01 -11.02 17.86
N GLU A 332 7.24 -10.90 17.41
CA GLU A 332 8.29 -10.19 18.14
C GLU A 332 8.03 -8.68 18.18
N LYS A 333 8.68 -8.01 19.13
CA LYS A 333 8.49 -6.57 19.35
C LYS A 333 9.10 -5.76 18.20
N TRP A 334 8.41 -4.69 17.84
CA TRP A 334 8.92 -3.69 16.90
C TRP A 334 10.03 -2.86 17.54
N ILE A 335 11.05 -2.51 16.76
CA ILE A 335 12.12 -1.63 17.19
C ILE A 335 11.75 -0.20 16.80
N ARG A 336 11.75 0.73 17.76
CA ARG A 336 11.55 2.15 17.48
C ARG A 336 12.86 2.76 17.01
N ILE A 337 12.89 3.22 15.76
CA ILE A 337 14.06 3.85 15.13
C ILE A 337 13.86 5.36 14.91
N GLY A 338 12.64 5.87 15.09
CA GLY A 338 12.30 7.29 14.99
C GLY A 338 11.29 7.72 16.05
N THR A 339 11.40 8.96 16.52
CA THR A 339 10.47 9.54 17.50
C THR A 339 9.80 10.78 16.94
N ASP A 340 8.47 10.86 17.05
CA ASP A 340 7.70 12.03 16.65
C ASP A 340 8.15 13.27 17.44
N HIS A 341 8.80 14.22 16.75
CA HIS A 341 9.28 15.46 17.34
C HIS A 341 8.81 16.68 16.51
N PRO A 342 7.59 17.18 16.74
CA PRO A 342 7.00 18.26 15.94
C PRO A 342 7.84 19.55 15.89
N GLY A 343 8.52 19.92 16.99
CA GLY A 343 9.42 21.09 17.02
C GLY A 343 10.57 20.98 16.02
N ARG A 344 11.37 19.92 16.13
CA ARG A 344 12.45 19.59 15.18
C ARG A 344 11.96 19.52 13.72
N ARG A 345 10.75 19.00 13.46
CA ARG A 345 10.17 19.03 12.10
C ARG A 345 9.93 20.46 11.62
N ARG A 346 9.41 21.35 12.48
CA ARG A 346 9.20 22.77 12.13
C ARG A 346 10.52 23.50 11.87
N GLU A 347 11.57 23.17 12.62
CA GLU A 347 12.91 23.73 12.40
C GLU A 347 13.49 23.31 11.04
N ARG A 348 13.32 22.03 10.65
CA ARG A 348 13.81 21.50 9.36
C ARG A 348 12.98 21.95 8.16
N TYR A 349 11.67 22.07 8.34
CA TYR A 349 10.72 22.45 7.30
C TYR A 349 10.01 23.73 7.73
N PRO A 350 10.71 24.87 7.68
CA PRO A 350 10.16 26.13 8.14
C PRO A 350 8.94 26.52 7.32
N GLU A 351 8.07 27.30 7.96
CA GLU A 351 6.86 27.82 7.35
C GLU A 351 7.23 28.70 6.14
N PRO A 352 6.46 28.61 5.03
CA PRO A 352 6.59 29.60 3.98
C PRO A 352 6.36 30.98 4.61
N VAL A 353 7.36 31.87 4.53
CA VAL A 353 7.21 33.25 5.00
C VAL A 353 6.02 33.86 4.24
N GLY A 354 5.06 34.39 5.00
CA GLY A 354 3.73 34.77 4.52
C GLY A 354 3.73 35.62 3.25
N ARG A 355 2.71 35.40 2.41
CA ARG A 355 2.39 36.18 1.21
C ARG A 355 1.35 37.25 1.50
#